data_AF-A0A7V9MTI1-F1
#
_entry.id   AF-A0A7V9MTI1-F1
#
_cell.length_a   1.000
_cell.length_b   1.000
_cell.length_c   1.000
_cell.angle_alpha   90.00
_cell.angle_beta   90.00
_cell.angle_gamma   90.00
#
_symmetry.space_group_name_H-M   'P 1'
#
loop_
_entity.id
_entity.type
_entity.pdbx_description
1 polymer ?
#
loop_
_entity_poly.entity_id
_entity_poly.type
_entity_poly.pdbx_seq_one_letter_code
_entity_poly.pdbx_strand_id
1 'polypeptide(L)'
;MSSDSLFTAVGAVANAFFLLTGVYIYVSLARQISARTADASIPSSRTFGPPEAMLASVLVGLFLANLASARGHSPGVLSTRDILANALISIALFLFVAGFLRFRGLDLNSLGGLSKIGFWRALGTGMILLFAAYPLIFLADAVTRRILGSGAVRQEIVELFNSSQTVRQRVLVILLAVAVAPLVEEFIFRFFLYGVVKRYFGRLAGLTVNALLFAAVHAHLPSFAPLLVLGGCFTIAYEWSGSILVTMAMHALFNSLTLIVLAFPSIVQQ
;
A
#
# COMPACT_ATOMS: atom_id res chain seq x y z
N MET A 1 4.79 -13.65 42.59
CA MET A 1 4.74 -13.31 41.15
C MET A 1 5.69 -12.14 40.94
N SER A 2 6.75 -12.30 40.17
CA SER A 2 7.71 -11.20 39.91
C SER A 2 7.01 -10.07 39.15
N SER A 3 7.40 -8.83 39.39
CA SER A 3 6.94 -7.65 38.63
C SER A 3 6.94 -7.89 37.11
N ASP A 4 7.93 -8.63 36.61
CA ASP A 4 8.12 -8.92 35.19
C ASP A 4 7.01 -9.81 34.61
N SER A 5 6.47 -10.74 35.40
CA SER A 5 5.32 -11.55 35.00
C SER A 5 4.02 -10.74 34.87
N LEU A 6 3.88 -9.68 35.66
CA LEU A 6 2.73 -8.77 35.58
C LEU A 6 2.85 -7.84 34.36
N PHE A 7 4.02 -7.23 34.13
CA PHE A 7 4.25 -6.36 32.98
C PHE A 7 4.08 -7.09 31.65
N THR A 8 4.58 -8.32 31.55
CA THR A 8 4.39 -9.15 30.35
C THR A 8 2.93 -9.53 30.12
N ALA A 9 2.19 -9.89 31.17
CA ALA A 9 0.76 -10.18 31.08
C ALA A 9 -0.06 -8.95 30.66
N VAL A 10 0.21 -7.78 31.25
CA VAL A 10 -0.45 -6.51 30.89
C VAL A 10 -0.15 -6.14 29.44
N GLY A 11 1.09 -6.29 28.98
CA GLY A 11 1.47 -6.05 27.59
C GLY A 11 0.77 -6.99 26.60
N ALA A 12 0.65 -8.29 26.94
CA ALA A 12 -0.06 -9.26 26.13
C ALA A 12 -1.55 -8.93 26.00
N VAL A 13 -2.19 -8.53 27.11
CA VAL A 13 -3.60 -8.09 27.13
C VAL A 13 -3.79 -6.83 26.29
N ALA A 14 -2.92 -5.83 26.44
CA ALA A 14 -2.98 -4.60 25.64
C ALA A 14 -2.85 -4.87 24.14
N ASN A 15 -1.91 -5.74 23.73
CA ASN A 15 -1.74 -6.15 22.34
C ASN A 15 -2.96 -6.90 21.79
N ALA A 16 -3.59 -7.76 22.61
CA ALA A 16 -4.81 -8.47 22.23
C ALA A 16 -5.97 -7.48 22.01
N PHE A 17 -6.16 -6.52 22.92
CA PHE A 17 -7.16 -5.47 22.74
C PHE A 17 -6.88 -4.64 21.49
N PHE A 18 -5.63 -4.26 21.25
CA PHE A 18 -5.26 -3.49 20.06
C PHE A 18 -5.58 -4.25 18.76
N LEU A 19 -5.27 -5.55 18.71
CA LEU A 19 -5.64 -6.42 17.59
C LEU A 19 -7.15 -6.48 17.39
N LEU A 20 -7.92 -6.71 18.47
CA LEU A 20 -9.38 -6.77 18.39
C LEU A 20 -9.98 -5.45 17.91
N THR A 21 -9.46 -4.31 18.37
CA THR A 21 -9.86 -2.98 17.88
C THR A 21 -9.54 -2.80 16.40
N GLY A 22 -8.35 -3.19 15.95
CA GLY A 22 -7.96 -3.13 14.53
C GLY A 22 -8.88 -3.98 13.65
N VAL A 23 -9.14 -5.24 14.03
CA VAL A 23 -10.09 -6.13 13.35
C VAL A 23 -11.48 -5.50 13.32
N TYR A 24 -11.98 -5.02 14.46
CA TYR A 24 -13.30 -4.41 14.56
C TYR A 24 -13.45 -3.21 13.62
N ILE A 25 -12.45 -2.31 13.58
CA ILE A 25 -12.46 -1.15 12.70
C ILE A 25 -12.56 -1.61 11.23
N TYR A 26 -11.64 -2.44 10.75
CA TYR A 26 -11.63 -2.84 9.33
C TYR A 26 -12.86 -3.68 8.92
N VAL A 27 -13.38 -4.52 9.81
CA VAL A 27 -14.64 -5.24 9.59
C VAL A 27 -15.82 -4.27 9.54
N SER A 28 -15.87 -3.27 10.42
CA SER A 28 -16.90 -2.23 10.40
C SER A 28 -16.87 -1.43 9.10
N LEU A 29 -15.69 -1.01 8.64
CA LEU A 29 -15.51 -0.32 7.36
C LEU A 29 -15.97 -1.20 6.19
N ALA A 30 -15.58 -2.47 6.16
CA ALA A 30 -16.01 -3.41 5.13
C ALA A 30 -17.53 -3.60 5.12
N ARG A 31 -18.17 -3.69 6.29
CA ARG A 31 -19.64 -3.76 6.40
C ARG A 31 -20.32 -2.49 5.88
N GLN A 32 -19.79 -1.32 6.25
CA GLN A 32 -20.30 -0.04 5.74
C GLN A 32 -20.17 0.05 4.21
N ILE A 33 -19.06 -0.42 3.64
CA ILE A 33 -18.86 -0.49 2.18
C ILE A 33 -19.90 -1.42 1.54
N SER A 34 -20.13 -2.61 2.09
CA SER A 34 -21.09 -3.58 1.55
C SER A 34 -22.54 -3.10 1.67
N ALA A 35 -22.87 -2.32 2.70
CA ALA A 35 -24.20 -1.75 2.90
C ALA A 35 -24.52 -0.56 1.98
N ARG A 36 -23.52 0.05 1.32
CA ARG A 36 -23.74 1.15 0.37
C ARG A 36 -24.45 0.62 -0.88
N THR A 37 -25.73 0.98 -1.02
CA THR A 37 -26.48 0.82 -2.27
C THR A 37 -25.79 1.61 -3.38
N ALA A 38 -25.85 1.10 -4.62
CA ALA A 38 -25.41 1.88 -5.77
C ALA A 38 -26.38 3.06 -5.92
N ASP A 39 -25.90 4.26 -5.62
CA ASP A 39 -26.71 5.47 -5.73
C ASP A 39 -26.95 5.77 -7.22
N ALA A 40 -28.17 5.49 -7.69
CA ALA A 40 -28.57 5.61 -9.09
C ALA A 40 -28.78 7.08 -9.53
N SER A 41 -28.59 8.05 -8.61
CA SER A 41 -28.96 9.45 -8.81
C SER A 41 -27.82 10.39 -9.27
N ILE A 42 -26.58 9.90 -9.36
CA ILE A 42 -25.43 10.74 -9.76
C ILE A 42 -25.22 10.66 -11.27
N PRO A 43 -25.27 11.79 -12.03
CA PRO A 43 -25.00 11.79 -13.46
C PRO A 43 -23.64 11.17 -13.74
N SER A 44 -23.59 10.23 -14.69
CA SER A 44 -22.37 9.50 -15.04
C SER A 44 -21.32 10.45 -15.59
N SER A 45 -20.40 10.93 -14.76
CA SER A 45 -19.06 11.25 -15.26
C SER A 45 -18.56 10.02 -16.04
N ARG A 46 -17.83 10.22 -17.13
CA ARG A 46 -17.25 9.09 -17.86
C ARG A 46 -16.43 8.26 -16.88
N THR A 47 -16.76 6.98 -16.79
CA THR A 47 -16.12 5.99 -15.92
C THR A 47 -15.29 5.02 -16.77
N PHE A 48 -14.48 4.15 -16.14
CA PHE A 48 -13.56 3.22 -16.82
C PHE A 48 -14.23 2.31 -17.88
N GLY A 49 -13.95 2.45 -19.17
CA GLY A 49 -14.53 1.61 -20.22
C GLY A 49 -13.63 0.44 -20.65
N PRO A 50 -13.91 -0.17 -21.82
CA PRO A 50 -13.10 -1.25 -22.38
C PRO A 50 -11.63 -0.88 -22.66
N PRO A 51 -11.30 0.34 -23.16
CA PRO A 51 -9.90 0.74 -23.33
C PRO A 51 -9.11 0.74 -22.02
N GLU A 52 -9.73 1.20 -20.93
CA GLU A 52 -9.16 1.22 -19.60
C GLU A 52 -8.99 -0.21 -19.04
N ALA A 53 -9.92 -1.11 -19.34
CA ALA A 53 -9.80 -2.54 -19.02
C ALA A 53 -8.62 -3.19 -19.77
N MET A 54 -8.47 -2.91 -21.06
CA MET A 54 -7.36 -3.43 -21.86
C MET A 54 -6.01 -2.94 -21.33
N LEU A 55 -5.89 -1.64 -21.02
CA LEU A 55 -4.69 -1.09 -20.40
C LEU A 55 -4.41 -1.74 -19.04
N ALA A 56 -5.42 -1.91 -18.19
CA ALA A 56 -5.27 -2.59 -16.91
C ALA A 56 -4.78 -4.04 -17.07
N SER A 57 -5.32 -4.80 -18.03
CA SER A 57 -4.85 -6.16 -18.34
C SER A 57 -3.39 -6.17 -18.80
N VAL A 58 -2.97 -5.21 -19.63
CA VAL A 58 -1.56 -5.07 -20.04
C VAL A 58 -0.67 -4.78 -18.84
N LEU A 59 -1.06 -3.85 -17.96
CA LEU A 59 -0.28 -3.55 -16.75
C LEU A 59 -0.16 -4.75 -15.81
N VAL A 60 -1.26 -5.48 -15.58
CA VAL A 60 -1.23 -6.72 -14.79
C VAL A 60 -0.29 -7.75 -15.43
N GLY A 61 -0.36 -7.92 -16.75
CA GLY A 61 0.56 -8.79 -17.49
C GLY A 61 2.02 -8.40 -17.32
N LEU A 62 2.33 -7.10 -17.41
CA LEU A 62 3.69 -6.58 -17.21
C LEU A 62 4.19 -6.83 -15.78
N PHE A 63 3.35 -6.63 -14.76
CA PHE A 63 3.68 -6.91 -13.37
C PHE A 63 3.94 -8.40 -13.12
N LEU A 64 3.12 -9.29 -13.69
CA LEU A 64 3.33 -10.72 -13.58
C LEU A 64 4.60 -11.19 -14.31
N ALA A 65 4.90 -10.60 -15.48
CA ALA A 65 6.14 -10.87 -16.20
C ALA A 65 7.37 -10.40 -15.41
N ASN A 66 7.30 -9.22 -14.79
CA ASN A 66 8.37 -8.71 -13.93
C ASN A 66 8.60 -9.62 -12.71
N LEU A 67 7.52 -10.06 -12.05
CA LEU A 67 7.57 -11.02 -10.95
C LEU A 67 8.21 -12.35 -11.38
N ALA A 68 7.89 -12.86 -12.56
CA ALA A 68 8.50 -14.08 -13.10
C ALA A 68 10.01 -13.91 -13.34
N SER A 69 10.43 -12.75 -13.87
CA SER A 69 11.83 -12.42 -14.12
C SER A 69 12.64 -12.18 -12.83
N ALA A 70 11.99 -11.73 -11.75
CA ALA A 70 12.64 -11.46 -10.48
C ALA A 70 13.18 -12.73 -9.79
N ARG A 71 12.63 -13.92 -10.10
CA ARG A 71 13.00 -15.21 -9.46
C ARG A 71 14.40 -15.73 -9.81
N GLY A 72 15.19 -15.03 -10.62
CA GLY A 72 16.51 -15.47 -11.08
C GLY A 72 17.66 -14.49 -10.86
N HIS A 73 17.41 -13.31 -10.29
CA HIS A 73 18.44 -12.27 -10.12
C HIS A 73 18.93 -12.22 -8.68
N SER A 74 20.25 -12.40 -8.47
CA SER A 74 20.86 -12.06 -7.18
C SER A 74 20.85 -10.54 -7.02
N PRO A 75 20.42 -10.00 -5.86
CA PRO A 75 20.41 -8.56 -5.64
C PRO A 75 21.85 -8.04 -5.67
N GLY A 76 22.23 -7.41 -6.78
CA GLY A 76 23.46 -6.65 -6.89
C GLY A 76 23.36 -5.37 -6.06
N VAL A 77 24.51 -4.75 -5.78
CA VAL A 77 24.54 -3.42 -5.16
C VAL A 77 23.87 -2.43 -6.11
N LEU A 78 22.71 -1.90 -5.71
CA LEU A 78 21.97 -0.92 -6.51
C LEU A 78 22.78 0.37 -6.63
N SER A 79 23.12 0.76 -7.86
CA SER A 79 23.78 2.03 -8.11
C SER A 79 22.78 3.18 -8.05
N THR A 80 23.27 4.42 -7.87
CA THR A 80 22.40 5.61 -7.97
C THR A 80 21.69 5.70 -9.32
N ARG A 81 22.30 5.18 -10.39
CA ARG A 81 21.68 5.16 -11.72
C ARG A 81 20.48 4.23 -11.75
N ASP A 82 20.55 3.08 -11.08
CA ASP A 82 19.44 2.11 -11.02
C ASP A 82 18.26 2.69 -10.23
N ILE A 83 18.54 3.35 -9.10
CA ILE A 83 17.51 4.04 -8.29
C ILE A 83 16.81 5.13 -9.12
N LEU A 84 17.57 5.96 -9.83
CA LEU A 84 17.02 7.00 -10.69
C LEU A 84 16.25 6.43 -11.88
N ALA A 85 16.74 5.35 -12.50
CA ALA A 85 16.05 4.69 -13.60
C ALA A 85 14.71 4.12 -13.16
N ASN A 86 14.66 3.43 -12.02
CA ASN A 86 13.40 2.93 -11.45
C ASN A 86 12.42 4.06 -11.14
N ALA A 87 12.89 5.15 -10.52
CA ALA A 87 12.06 6.33 -10.27
C ALA A 87 11.50 6.94 -11.57
N LEU A 88 12.32 7.09 -12.60
CA LEU A 88 11.91 7.62 -13.90
C LEU A 88 10.89 6.72 -14.58
N ILE A 89 11.07 5.40 -14.55
CA ILE A 89 10.12 4.44 -15.11
C ILE A 89 8.78 4.52 -14.37
N SER A 90 8.79 4.56 -13.04
CA SER A 90 7.58 4.68 -12.22
C SER A 90 6.82 5.99 -12.48
N ILE A 91 7.54 7.11 -12.56
CA ILE A 91 6.95 8.41 -12.90
C ILE A 91 6.41 8.41 -14.33
N ALA A 92 7.16 7.87 -15.29
CA ALA A 92 6.72 7.77 -16.69
C ALA A 92 5.46 6.91 -16.82
N LEU A 93 5.39 5.79 -16.11
CA LEU A 93 4.20 4.93 -16.07
C LEU A 93 2.99 5.67 -15.50
N PHE A 94 3.18 6.38 -14.38
CA PHE A 94 2.14 7.23 -13.79
C PHE A 94 1.64 8.29 -14.79
N LEU A 95 2.56 9.04 -15.42
CA LEU A 95 2.22 10.07 -16.39
C LEU A 95 1.54 9.49 -17.63
N PHE A 96 1.97 8.33 -18.09
CA PHE A 96 1.36 7.63 -19.21
C PHE A 96 -0.09 7.24 -18.90
N VAL A 97 -0.34 6.57 -17.77
CA VAL A 97 -1.70 6.17 -17.37
C VAL A 97 -2.57 7.40 -17.12
N ALA A 98 -2.07 8.40 -16.38
CA ALA A 98 -2.80 9.63 -16.11
C ALA A 98 -3.13 10.41 -17.40
N GLY A 99 -2.15 10.54 -18.30
CA GLY A 99 -2.30 11.17 -19.60
C GLY A 99 -3.30 10.44 -20.50
N PHE A 100 -3.24 9.11 -20.55
CA PHE A 100 -4.21 8.27 -21.25
C PHE A 100 -5.63 8.50 -20.72
N LEU A 101 -5.84 8.47 -19.41
CA LEU A 101 -7.16 8.67 -18.81
C LEU A 101 -7.69 10.10 -19.06
N ARG A 102 -6.82 11.12 -18.99
CA ARG A 102 -7.17 12.50 -19.35
C ARG A 102 -7.54 12.63 -20.82
N PHE A 103 -6.79 12.01 -21.72
CA PHE A 103 -7.09 11.95 -23.15
C PHE A 103 -8.46 11.31 -23.44
N ARG A 104 -8.84 10.32 -22.63
CA ARG A 104 -10.17 9.68 -22.67
C ARG A 104 -11.30 10.53 -22.09
N GLY A 105 -10.96 11.69 -21.52
CA GLY A 105 -11.90 12.64 -20.92
C GLY A 105 -12.36 12.24 -19.52
N LEU A 106 -11.60 11.41 -18.81
CA LEU A 106 -11.89 11.06 -17.42
C LEU A 106 -11.38 12.18 -16.50
N ASP A 107 -12.23 12.64 -15.60
CA ASP A 107 -11.82 13.58 -14.56
C ASP A 107 -11.22 12.84 -13.36
N LEU A 108 -9.89 12.84 -13.28
CA LEU A 108 -9.14 12.18 -12.22
C LEU A 108 -9.45 12.75 -10.83
N ASN A 109 -9.82 14.04 -10.75
CA ASN A 109 -10.11 14.69 -9.48
C ASN A 109 -11.40 14.13 -8.85
N SER A 110 -12.49 14.09 -9.62
CA SER A 110 -13.76 13.52 -9.16
C SER A 110 -13.70 12.00 -8.98
N LEU A 111 -13.10 11.27 -9.93
CA LEU A 111 -13.03 9.80 -9.85
C LEU A 111 -12.12 9.30 -8.73
N GLY A 112 -11.00 9.98 -8.47
CA GLY A 112 -10.06 9.64 -7.39
C GLY A 112 -10.39 10.29 -6.05
N GLY A 113 -11.36 11.20 -6.02
CA GLY A 113 -11.77 11.94 -4.82
C GLY A 113 -10.65 12.79 -4.22
N LEU A 114 -9.80 13.38 -5.06
CA LEU A 114 -8.68 14.23 -4.64
C LEU A 114 -9.18 15.47 -3.88
N SER A 115 -10.30 16.06 -4.30
CA SER A 115 -10.90 17.21 -3.62
C SER A 115 -11.99 16.85 -2.61
N LYS A 116 -12.27 15.55 -2.38
CA LYS A 116 -13.37 15.11 -1.50
C LYS A 116 -13.07 15.35 -0.02
N ILE A 117 -11.80 15.19 0.37
CA ILE A 117 -11.34 15.35 1.74
C ILE A 117 -10.14 16.30 1.72
N GLY A 118 -10.15 17.35 2.54
CA GLY A 118 -9.03 18.27 2.65
C GLY A 118 -7.77 17.58 3.20
N PHE A 119 -6.60 18.04 2.78
CA PHE A 119 -5.30 17.42 3.08
C PHE A 119 -5.11 17.01 4.55
N TRP A 120 -5.33 17.92 5.51
CA TRP A 120 -5.14 17.63 6.93
C TRP A 120 -6.11 16.58 7.48
N ARG A 121 -7.35 16.55 6.97
CA ARG A 121 -8.31 15.51 7.32
C ARG A 121 -7.88 14.17 6.72
N ALA A 122 -7.41 14.17 5.47
CA ALA A 122 -6.91 12.96 4.84
C ALA A 122 -5.71 12.39 5.59
N LEU A 123 -4.77 13.24 6.02
CA LEU A 123 -3.63 12.86 6.86
C LEU A 123 -4.06 12.30 8.22
N GLY A 124 -4.97 12.98 8.92
CA GLY A 124 -5.48 12.52 10.21
C GLY A 124 -6.25 11.19 10.11
N THR A 125 -7.12 11.05 9.11
CA THR A 125 -7.81 9.79 8.83
C THR A 125 -6.83 8.69 8.47
N GLY A 126 -5.85 8.97 7.61
CA GLY A 126 -4.82 8.00 7.24
C GLY A 126 -4.01 7.52 8.43
N MET A 127 -3.59 8.42 9.31
CA MET A 127 -2.88 8.07 10.55
C MET A 127 -3.70 7.13 11.45
N ILE A 128 -4.99 7.42 11.67
CA ILE A 128 -5.88 6.57 12.49
C ILE A 128 -6.05 5.19 11.86
N LEU A 129 -6.32 5.13 10.56
CA LEU A 129 -6.53 3.87 9.85
C LEU A 129 -5.24 3.04 9.75
N LEU A 130 -4.08 3.69 9.62
CA LEU A 130 -2.79 3.01 9.65
C LEU A 130 -2.51 2.44 11.04
N PHE A 131 -2.75 3.23 12.10
CA PHE A 131 -2.64 2.76 13.48
C PHE A 131 -3.51 1.52 13.71
N ALA A 132 -4.76 1.53 13.25
CA ALA A 132 -5.65 0.37 13.32
C ALA A 132 -5.18 -0.83 12.47
N ALA A 133 -4.39 -0.60 11.41
CA ALA A 133 -3.88 -1.67 10.54
C ALA A 133 -2.65 -2.37 11.12
N TYR A 134 -1.82 -1.68 11.91
CA TYR A 134 -0.59 -2.22 12.48
C TYR A 134 -0.73 -3.60 13.15
N PRO A 135 -1.68 -3.85 14.06
CA PRO A 135 -1.75 -5.15 14.73
C PRO A 135 -2.13 -6.28 13.76
N LEU A 136 -2.86 -5.98 12.68
CA LEU A 136 -3.17 -6.95 11.62
C LEU A 136 -1.91 -7.30 10.82
N ILE A 137 -1.09 -6.29 10.49
CA ILE A 137 0.18 -6.44 9.76
C ILE A 137 1.16 -7.25 10.62
N PHE A 138 1.30 -6.91 11.91
CA PHE A 138 2.15 -7.63 12.86
C PHE A 138 1.72 -9.08 13.04
N LEU A 139 0.42 -9.35 13.09
CA LEU A 139 -0.08 -10.72 13.15
C LEU A 139 0.29 -11.51 11.89
N ALA A 140 0.07 -10.94 10.70
CA ALA A 140 0.41 -11.59 9.43
C ALA A 140 1.92 -11.88 9.31
N ASP A 141 2.75 -10.94 9.73
CA ASP A 141 4.20 -11.08 9.83
C ASP A 141 4.61 -12.16 10.85
N ALA A 142 4.02 -12.18 12.05
CA ALA A 142 4.28 -13.20 13.07
C ALA A 142 3.89 -14.62 12.59
N VAL A 143 2.75 -14.75 11.90
CA VAL A 143 2.32 -16.01 11.27
C VAL A 143 3.33 -16.44 10.21
N THR A 144 3.75 -15.50 9.35
CA THR A 144 4.70 -15.79 8.27
C THR A 144 6.04 -16.28 8.81
N ARG A 145 6.59 -15.63 9.85
CA ARG A 145 7.82 -16.08 10.52
C ARG A 145 7.72 -17.47 11.13
N ARG A 146 6.54 -17.87 11.63
CA ARG A 146 6.32 -19.21 12.17
C ARG A 146 6.32 -20.28 11.08
N ILE A 147 5.87 -19.94 9.88
CA ILE A 147 5.75 -20.88 8.75
C ILE A 147 7.06 -20.97 7.95
N LEU A 148 7.67 -19.82 7.64
CA LEU A 148 8.83 -19.71 6.75
C LEU A 148 10.18 -19.59 7.50
N GLY A 149 10.16 -19.49 8.83
CA GLY A 149 11.35 -19.22 9.66
C GLY A 149 11.66 -17.72 9.79
N SER A 150 12.72 -17.39 10.53
CA SER A 150 13.17 -16.01 10.78
C SER A 150 13.90 -15.39 9.59
N GLY A 151 13.26 -15.39 8.41
CA GLY A 151 13.58 -14.42 7.36
C GLY A 151 13.04 -13.07 7.78
N ALA A 152 13.90 -12.10 8.07
CA ALA A 152 13.46 -10.73 8.31
C ALA A 152 12.58 -10.27 7.15
N VAL A 153 11.44 -9.62 7.43
CA VAL A 153 10.61 -8.98 6.40
C VAL A 153 11.46 -7.91 5.74
N ARG A 154 12.03 -8.25 4.58
CA ARG A 154 12.68 -7.28 3.71
C ARG A 154 11.60 -6.67 2.84
N GLN A 155 11.41 -5.36 3.00
CA GLN A 155 10.67 -4.55 2.04
C GLN A 155 11.70 -3.94 1.09
N GLU A 156 11.34 -3.69 -0.16
CA GLU A 156 12.24 -3.08 -1.15
C GLU A 156 12.89 -1.79 -0.60
N ILE A 157 12.10 -0.99 0.13
CA ILE A 157 12.55 0.23 0.83
C ILE A 157 13.68 -0.05 1.83
N VAL A 158 13.60 -1.17 2.56
CA VAL A 158 14.63 -1.59 3.54
C VAL A 158 15.93 -1.93 2.83
N GLU A 159 15.86 -2.66 1.71
CA GLU A 159 17.04 -3.05 0.93
C GLU A 159 17.69 -1.85 0.23
N LEU A 160 16.89 -0.98 -0.38
CA LEU A 160 17.35 0.29 -0.97
C LEU A 160 18.04 1.17 0.07
N PHE A 161 17.48 1.27 1.27
CA PHE A 161 18.06 2.07 2.34
C PHE A 161 19.36 1.46 2.88
N ASN A 162 19.39 0.15 3.13
CA ASN A 162 20.58 -0.54 3.66
C ASN A 162 21.73 -0.65 2.64
N SER A 163 21.42 -0.74 1.35
CA SER A 163 22.41 -0.74 0.26
C SER A 163 22.95 0.66 -0.06
N SER A 164 22.33 1.72 0.43
CA SER A 164 22.77 3.10 0.22
C SER A 164 24.04 3.43 1.02
N GLN A 165 25.13 3.65 0.30
CA GLN A 165 26.46 3.91 0.87
C GLN A 165 26.71 5.40 1.19
N THR A 166 25.92 6.30 0.61
CA THR A 166 26.10 7.76 0.77
C THR A 166 24.85 8.43 1.36
N VAL A 167 25.04 9.56 2.06
CA VAL A 167 23.92 10.39 2.58
C VAL A 167 23.00 10.83 1.44
N ARG A 168 23.57 11.19 0.28
CA ARG A 168 22.81 11.57 -0.91
C ARG A 168 21.88 10.45 -1.40
N GLN A 169 22.38 9.21 -1.46
CA GLN A 169 21.56 8.04 -1.82
C GLN A 169 20.43 7.81 -0.80
N ARG A 170 20.73 7.91 0.50
CA ARG A 170 19.72 7.75 1.56
C ARG A 170 18.62 8.79 1.47
N VAL A 171 18.97 10.07 1.28
CA VAL A 171 17.99 11.16 1.08
C VAL A 171 17.13 10.88 -0.16
N LEU A 172 17.75 10.42 -1.26
CA LEU A 172 17.01 10.06 -2.48
C LEU A 172 16.03 8.91 -2.21
N VAL A 173 16.46 7.83 -1.55
CA VAL A 173 15.60 6.70 -1.19
C VAL A 173 14.44 7.15 -0.31
N ILE A 174 14.69 7.99 0.69
CA ILE A 174 13.63 8.53 1.56
C ILE A 174 12.61 9.33 0.74
N LEU A 175 13.05 10.25 -0.12
CA LEU A 175 12.15 11.05 -0.95
C LEU A 175 11.32 10.18 -1.90
N LEU A 176 11.94 9.18 -2.52
CA LEU A 176 11.26 8.25 -3.41
C LEU A 176 10.24 7.41 -2.64
N ALA A 177 10.62 6.83 -1.51
CA ALA A 177 9.75 5.96 -0.71
C ALA A 177 8.61 6.70 -0.01
N VAL A 178 8.82 7.94 0.45
CA VAL A 178 7.81 8.68 1.23
C VAL A 178 6.89 9.54 0.37
N ALA A 179 7.34 9.99 -0.80
CA ALA A 179 6.55 10.87 -1.67
C ALA A 179 6.19 10.20 -3.01
N VAL A 180 7.20 9.76 -3.77
CA VAL A 180 6.98 9.29 -5.14
C VAL A 180 6.24 7.95 -5.18
N ALA A 181 6.67 6.98 -4.38
CA ALA A 181 6.04 5.65 -4.32
C ALA A 181 4.56 5.74 -3.87
N PRO A 182 4.19 6.42 -2.77
CA PRO A 182 2.78 6.62 -2.42
C PRO A 182 1.98 7.30 -3.52
N LEU A 183 2.54 8.31 -4.22
CA LEU A 183 1.82 8.96 -5.30
C LEU A 183 1.56 8.00 -6.48
N VAL A 184 2.61 7.32 -6.95
CA VAL A 184 2.55 6.45 -8.13
C VAL A 184 1.76 5.19 -7.83
N GLU A 185 2.09 4.48 -6.75
CA GLU A 185 1.49 3.19 -6.42
C GLU A 185 0.01 3.36 -6.04
N GLU A 186 -0.36 4.37 -5.24
CA GLU A 186 -1.77 4.57 -4.93
C GLU A 186 -2.58 4.93 -6.19
N PHE A 187 -1.98 5.69 -7.12
CA PHE A 187 -2.64 6.01 -8.38
C PHE A 187 -2.85 4.76 -9.25
N ILE A 188 -1.81 3.94 -9.41
CA ILE A 188 -1.88 2.74 -10.25
C ILE A 188 -2.76 1.67 -9.60
N PHE A 189 -2.51 1.33 -8.33
CA PHE A 189 -3.22 0.25 -7.66
C PHE A 189 -4.62 0.68 -7.23
N ARG A 190 -4.78 1.77 -6.47
CA ARG A 190 -6.05 2.07 -5.79
C ARG A 190 -7.00 2.83 -6.70
N PHE A 191 -6.49 3.84 -7.41
CA PHE A 191 -7.34 4.58 -8.33
C PHE A 191 -7.62 3.78 -9.62
N PHE A 192 -6.59 3.34 -10.34
CA PHE A 192 -6.76 2.75 -11.67
C PHE A 192 -7.15 1.26 -11.63
N LEU A 193 -6.26 0.37 -11.19
CA LEU A 193 -6.48 -1.08 -11.27
C LEU A 193 -7.67 -1.54 -10.43
N TYR A 194 -7.75 -1.11 -9.16
CA TYR A 194 -8.92 -1.40 -8.33
C TYR A 194 -10.20 -0.81 -8.94
N GLY A 195 -10.15 0.43 -9.44
CA GLY A 195 -11.30 1.09 -10.08
C GLY A 195 -11.85 0.32 -11.28
N VAL A 196 -10.95 -0.18 -12.15
CA VAL A 196 -11.30 -1.03 -13.30
C VAL A 196 -11.89 -2.36 -12.83
N VAL A 197 -11.19 -3.11 -11.98
CA VAL A 197 -11.68 -4.44 -11.53
C VAL A 197 -13.00 -4.31 -10.79
N LYS A 198 -13.16 -3.28 -9.94
CA LYS A 198 -14.42 -2.98 -9.24
C LYS A 198 -15.57 -2.78 -10.20
N ARG A 199 -15.35 -2.09 -11.33
CA ARG A 199 -16.42 -1.86 -12.31
C ARG A 199 -16.92 -3.16 -12.95
N TYR A 200 -16.01 -4.06 -13.33
CA TYR A 200 -16.37 -5.26 -14.10
C TYR A 200 -16.73 -6.46 -13.23
N PHE A 201 -16.12 -6.57 -12.05
CA PHE A 201 -16.22 -7.77 -11.20
C PHE A 201 -16.73 -7.46 -9.78
N GLY A 202 -17.02 -6.20 -9.47
CA GLY A 202 -17.55 -5.77 -8.18
C GLY A 202 -16.47 -5.51 -7.12
N ARG A 203 -16.92 -4.95 -5.99
CA ARG A 203 -16.04 -4.46 -4.90
C ARG A 203 -15.18 -5.56 -4.29
N LEU A 204 -15.74 -6.74 -4.05
CA LEU A 204 -15.05 -7.85 -3.40
C LEU A 204 -13.91 -8.39 -4.27
N ALA A 205 -14.18 -8.67 -5.55
CA ALA A 205 -13.16 -9.10 -6.50
C ALA A 205 -12.09 -8.01 -6.68
N GLY A 206 -12.49 -6.74 -6.80
CA GLY A 206 -11.57 -5.61 -6.86
C GLY A 206 -10.61 -5.58 -5.66
N LEU A 207 -11.15 -5.70 -4.44
CA LEU A 207 -10.35 -5.66 -3.22
C LEU A 207 -9.35 -6.82 -3.17
N THR A 208 -9.82 -8.04 -3.40
CA THR A 208 -8.98 -9.24 -3.33
C THR A 208 -7.88 -9.22 -4.39
N VAL A 209 -8.22 -8.93 -5.65
CA VAL A 209 -7.25 -8.87 -6.76
C VAL A 209 -6.23 -7.76 -6.53
N ASN A 210 -6.68 -6.58 -6.07
CA ASN A 210 -5.77 -5.46 -5.82
C ASN A 210 -4.77 -5.77 -4.71
N ALA A 211 -5.22 -6.31 -3.58
CA ALA A 211 -4.36 -6.66 -2.46
C ALA A 211 -3.35 -7.76 -2.85
N LEU A 212 -3.80 -8.78 -3.59
CA LEU A 212 -2.94 -9.86 -4.09
C LEU A 212 -1.86 -9.32 -5.03
N LEU A 213 -2.25 -8.49 -6.01
CA LEU A 213 -1.31 -7.93 -6.97
C LEU A 213 -0.31 -7.00 -6.29
N PHE A 214 -0.77 -6.16 -5.35
CA PHE A 214 0.08 -5.27 -4.58
C PHE A 214 1.14 -6.06 -3.78
N ALA A 215 0.76 -7.14 -3.11
CA ALA A 215 1.74 -7.99 -2.42
C ALA A 215 2.68 -8.72 -3.39
N ALA A 216 2.17 -9.17 -4.53
CA ALA A 216 2.92 -9.96 -5.51
C ALA A 216 4.02 -9.16 -6.22
N VAL A 217 3.79 -7.89 -6.58
CA VAL A 217 4.78 -7.07 -7.30
C VAL A 217 6.07 -6.83 -6.52
N HIS A 218 6.04 -6.95 -5.19
CA HIS A 218 7.22 -6.82 -4.35
C HIS A 218 8.13 -8.06 -4.39
N ALA A 219 7.71 -9.14 -5.05
CA ALA A 219 8.52 -10.32 -5.36
C ALA A 219 9.27 -10.95 -4.17
N HIS A 220 8.80 -10.76 -2.94
CA HIS A 220 9.48 -11.21 -1.73
C HIS A 220 8.53 -12.00 -0.83
N LEU A 221 8.78 -13.32 -0.72
CA LEU A 221 7.86 -14.26 -0.09
C LEU A 221 7.63 -13.98 1.41
N PRO A 222 8.66 -13.70 2.24
CA PRO A 222 8.43 -13.40 3.66
C PRO A 222 7.60 -12.13 3.92
N SER A 223 7.60 -11.15 3.01
CA SER A 223 6.78 -9.94 3.15
C SER A 223 5.41 -10.06 2.47
N PHE A 224 5.11 -11.16 1.77
CA PHE A 224 3.90 -11.29 0.98
C PHE A 224 2.63 -11.16 1.84
N ALA A 225 2.49 -11.93 2.93
CA ALA A 225 1.31 -11.89 3.77
C ALA A 225 1.11 -10.53 4.49
N PRO A 226 2.13 -9.90 5.12
CA PRO A 226 1.94 -8.56 5.70
C PRO A 226 1.61 -7.51 4.63
N LEU A 227 2.20 -7.57 3.43
CA LEU A 227 1.86 -6.67 2.33
C LEU A 227 0.47 -6.92 1.76
N LEU A 228 -0.01 -8.16 1.76
CA LEU A 228 -1.38 -8.51 1.38
C LEU A 228 -2.38 -7.85 2.33
N VAL A 229 -2.13 -7.93 3.63
CA VAL A 229 -2.95 -7.28 4.65
C VAL A 229 -2.89 -5.76 4.53
N LEU A 230 -1.69 -5.18 4.37
CA LEU A 230 -1.51 -3.75 4.16
C LEU A 230 -2.26 -3.26 2.90
N GLY A 231 -2.11 -3.97 1.78
CA GLY A 231 -2.76 -3.67 0.52
C GLY A 231 -4.29 -3.74 0.61
N GLY A 232 -4.81 -4.73 1.33
CA GLY A 232 -6.23 -4.83 1.64
C GLY A 232 -6.72 -3.66 2.50
N CYS A 233 -5.98 -3.30 3.54
CA CYS A 233 -6.29 -2.16 4.40
C CYS A 233 -6.33 -0.84 3.62
N PHE A 234 -5.35 -0.59 2.74
CA PHE A 234 -5.34 0.58 1.86
C PHE A 234 -6.57 0.56 0.94
N THR A 235 -6.88 -0.58 0.32
CA THR A 235 -8.04 -0.68 -0.58
C THR A 235 -9.36 -0.40 0.15
N ILE A 236 -9.54 -0.92 1.37
CA ILE A 236 -10.70 -0.63 2.22
C ILE A 236 -10.75 0.86 2.58
N ALA A 237 -9.62 1.46 2.98
CA ALA A 237 -9.55 2.87 3.32
C ALA A 237 -9.89 3.77 2.13
N TYR A 238 -9.42 3.44 0.93
CA TYR A 238 -9.76 4.15 -0.30
C TYR A 238 -11.25 4.02 -0.63
N GLU A 239 -11.80 2.80 -0.67
CA GLU A 239 -13.21 2.59 -1.01
C GLU A 239 -14.15 3.22 0.03
N TRP A 240 -13.80 3.14 1.31
CA TRP A 240 -14.57 3.73 2.38
C TRP A 240 -14.54 5.26 2.33
N SER A 241 -13.35 5.88 2.30
CA SER A 241 -13.22 7.33 2.29
C SER A 241 -13.67 7.94 0.95
N GLY A 242 -13.49 7.19 -0.14
CA GLY A 242 -13.62 7.67 -1.51
C GLY A 242 -12.62 8.77 -1.85
N SER A 243 -11.45 8.80 -1.21
CA SER A 243 -10.38 9.77 -1.48
C SER A 243 -9.02 9.08 -1.48
N ILE A 244 -8.30 9.19 -2.60
CA ILE A 244 -6.94 8.66 -2.73
C ILE A 244 -5.95 9.34 -1.79
N LEU A 245 -6.22 10.58 -1.33
CA LEU A 245 -5.35 11.27 -0.39
C LEU A 245 -5.24 10.56 0.96
N VAL A 246 -6.30 9.88 1.39
CA VAL A 246 -6.29 9.11 2.65
C VAL A 246 -5.30 7.96 2.54
N THR A 247 -5.33 7.20 1.43
CA THR A 247 -4.40 6.07 1.26
C THR A 247 -2.99 6.51 0.92
N MET A 248 -2.80 7.59 0.16
CA MET A 248 -1.48 8.21 -0.03
C MET A 248 -0.86 8.61 1.32
N ALA A 249 -1.66 9.19 2.23
CA ALA A 249 -1.19 9.51 3.57
C ALA A 249 -0.85 8.26 4.39
N MET A 250 -1.71 7.23 4.38
CA MET A 250 -1.42 5.95 5.04
C MET A 250 -0.11 5.34 4.55
N HIS A 251 0.09 5.31 3.23
CA HIS A 251 1.26 4.72 2.61
C HIS A 251 2.52 5.53 2.92
N ALA A 252 2.48 6.86 2.77
CA ALA A 252 3.60 7.74 3.12
C ALA A 252 3.99 7.62 4.60
N LEU A 253 3.01 7.56 5.51
CA LEU A 253 3.25 7.37 6.94
C LEU A 253 3.85 6.00 7.24
N PHE A 254 3.35 4.93 6.61
CA PHE A 254 3.90 3.59 6.77
C PHE A 254 5.37 3.54 6.35
N ASN A 255 5.69 4.07 5.17
CA ASN A 255 7.06 4.12 4.65
C ASN A 255 7.97 4.99 5.52
N SER A 256 7.46 6.12 6.00
CA SER A 256 8.20 7.00 6.92
C SER A 256 8.54 6.30 8.23
N LEU A 257 7.57 5.63 8.85
CA LEU A 257 7.78 4.90 10.11
C LEU A 257 8.80 3.77 9.91
N THR A 258 8.69 2.98 8.84
CA THR A 258 9.70 1.96 8.51
C THR A 258 11.10 2.56 8.37
N LEU A 259 11.25 3.64 7.60
CA LEU A 259 12.55 4.29 7.39
C LEU A 259 13.12 4.90 8.67
N ILE A 260 12.29 5.47 9.54
CA ILE A 260 12.73 6.00 10.85
C ILE A 260 13.29 4.87 11.71
N VAL A 261 12.58 3.73 11.80
CA VAL A 261 13.05 2.57 12.56
C VAL A 261 14.39 2.04 12.02
N LEU A 262 14.56 2.03 10.70
CA LEU A 262 15.81 1.60 10.06
C LEU A 262 16.96 2.59 10.24
N ALA A 263 16.68 3.89 10.17
CA ALA A 263 17.69 4.94 10.33
C ALA A 263 18.17 5.07 11.78
N PHE A 264 17.31 4.73 12.75
CA PHE A 264 17.58 4.88 14.18
C PHE A 264 17.23 3.61 14.97
N PRO A 265 17.96 2.49 14.74
CA PRO A 265 17.66 1.22 15.41
C PRO A 265 17.79 1.29 16.95
N SER A 266 18.63 2.20 17.46
CA SER A 266 18.81 2.45 18.89
C SER A 266 17.59 3.04 19.59
N ILE A 267 16.61 3.59 18.86
CA ILE A 267 15.35 4.11 19.40
C ILE A 267 14.36 2.96 19.69
N VAL A 268 14.51 1.82 18.99
CA VAL A 268 13.56 0.70 19.04
C VAL A 268 14.07 -0.48 19.87
N GLN A 269 15.38 -0.57 20.10
CA GLN A 269 16.01 -1.65 20.89
C GLN A 269 16.18 -1.32 22.39
N GLN A 270 15.46 -0.32 22.92
CA GLN A 270 15.35 -0.10 24.38
C GLN A 270 14.19 -0.89 24.95
#